data_AF-A0AAP0DV48-F1
#
_entry.id   AF-A0AAP0DV48-F1
#
_cell.length_a   1.000
_cell.length_b   1.000
_cell.length_c   1.000
_cell.angle_alpha   90.00
_cell.angle_beta   90.00
_cell.angle_gamma   90.00
#
_symmetry.space_group_name_H-M   'P 1'
#
loop_
_entity.id
_entity.type
_entity.pdbx_description
1 polymer ?
#
loop_
_entity_poly.entity_id
_entity_poly.type
_entity_poly.pdbx_seq_one_letter_code
_entity_poly.pdbx_strand_id
1 'polypeptide(L)'
;MASSVDAAEEPIPTSAVLMSASKHIATRCRAENVSFLKCKKDDPNPEKCLEKGRQVTQCVFSLLKDLHQNCTKEMDAYAGCMYYNTDEFELCRKEQQAFEKACPLN
;
A
#
# COMPACT_ATOMS: atom_id res chain seq x y z
N MET A 1 17.88 1.86 8.53
CA MET A 1 16.83 2.14 7.54
C MET A 1 15.69 1.19 7.82
N ALA A 2 14.45 1.67 7.84
CA ALA A 2 13.29 0.79 7.96
C ALA A 2 13.12 0.06 6.61
N SER A 3 13.29 -1.26 6.61
CA SER A 3 13.03 -2.10 5.43
C SER A 3 11.52 -2.22 5.23
N SER A 4 11.03 -2.19 3.99
CA SER A 4 9.60 -2.40 3.69
C SER A 4 9.19 -3.89 3.63
N VAL A 5 10.15 -4.80 3.77
CA VAL A 5 9.95 -6.26 3.88
C VAL A 5 10.54 -6.86 5.15
N ASP A 6 10.04 -8.04 5.52
CA ASP A 6 10.56 -8.85 6.62
C ASP A 6 11.77 -9.70 6.20
N ALA A 7 12.27 -10.52 7.11
CA ALA A 7 13.43 -11.39 6.87
C ALA A 7 13.18 -12.47 5.79
N ALA A 8 11.92 -12.73 5.44
CA ALA A 8 11.51 -13.67 4.40
C ALA A 8 11.16 -12.95 3.07
N GLU A 9 11.49 -11.66 2.94
CA GLU A 9 11.15 -10.80 1.81
C GLU A 9 9.63 -10.63 1.57
N GLU A 10 8.80 -10.90 2.60
CA GLU A 10 7.38 -10.64 2.53
C GLU A 10 7.09 -9.17 2.91
N PRO A 11 6.18 -8.48 2.20
CA PRO A 11 5.90 -7.08 2.45
C PRO A 11 5.27 -6.86 3.84
N ILE A 12 5.82 -5.92 4.59
CA ILE A 12 5.27 -5.52 5.89
C ILE A 12 4.33 -4.32 5.68
N PRO A 13 3.02 -4.44 5.91
CA PRO A 13 2.06 -3.36 5.71
C PRO A 13 2.07 -2.36 6.88
N THR A 14 3.22 -1.75 7.17
CA THR A 14 3.29 -0.60 8.10
C THR A 14 2.53 0.60 7.54
N SER A 15 2.17 1.58 8.38
CA SER A 15 1.46 2.79 7.92
C SER A 15 2.23 3.50 6.81
N ALA A 16 3.55 3.67 6.96
CA ALA A 16 4.43 4.30 5.98
C ALA A 16 4.45 3.58 4.64
N VAL A 17 4.50 2.24 4.65
CA VAL A 17 4.46 1.43 3.42
C VAL A 17 3.09 1.55 2.74
N LEU A 18 2.01 1.42 3.50
CA LEU A 18 0.64 1.55 2.97
C LEU A 18 0.38 2.96 2.40
N MET A 19 0.87 4.00 3.08
CA MET A 19 0.70 5.38 2.64
C MET A 19 1.51 5.67 1.36
N SER A 20 2.73 5.17 1.29
CA SER A 20 3.60 5.26 0.09
C SER A 20 2.95 4.58 -1.12
N ALA A 21 2.30 3.42 -0.92
CA ALA A 21 1.63 2.66 -1.96
C ALA A 21 0.17 3.09 -2.22
N SER A 22 -0.36 4.06 -1.48
CA SER A 22 -1.80 4.42 -1.50
C SER A 22 -2.37 4.71 -2.89
N LYS A 23 -1.61 5.41 -3.75
CA LYS A 23 -2.01 5.69 -5.14
C LYS A 23 -2.11 4.41 -5.99
N HIS A 24 -1.19 3.47 -5.81
CA HIS A 24 -1.24 2.17 -6.48
C HIS A 24 -2.41 1.34 -5.96
N ILE A 25 -2.64 1.31 -4.64
CA ILE A 25 -3.75 0.60 -4.02
C ILE A 25 -5.10 1.12 -4.54
N ALA A 26 -5.24 2.45 -4.64
CA ALA A 26 -6.45 3.10 -5.15
C ALA A 26 -6.77 2.73 -6.60
N THR A 27 -5.76 2.40 -7.40
CA THR A 27 -5.91 2.03 -8.81
C THR A 27 -6.09 0.53 -8.97
N ARG A 28 -5.17 -0.27 -8.44
CA ARG A 28 -5.09 -1.72 -8.66
C ARG A 28 -6.11 -2.52 -7.84
N CYS A 29 -6.39 -2.11 -6.61
CA CYS A 29 -7.32 -2.81 -5.72
C CYS A 29 -8.68 -2.10 -5.60
N ARG A 30 -9.03 -1.26 -6.59
CA ARG A 30 -10.25 -0.42 -6.55
C ARG A 30 -11.52 -1.25 -6.41
N ALA A 31 -11.62 -2.35 -7.16
CA ALA A 31 -12.83 -3.16 -7.21
C ALA A 31 -13.12 -3.84 -5.86
N GLU A 32 -12.09 -4.42 -5.26
CA GLU A 32 -12.10 -5.06 -3.95
C GLU A 32 -12.44 -4.04 -2.86
N ASN A 33 -11.77 -2.88 -2.86
CA ASN A 33 -11.99 -1.81 -1.89
C ASN A 33 -13.43 -1.29 -1.94
N VAL A 34 -13.95 -0.99 -3.13
CA VAL A 34 -15.33 -0.51 -3.29
C VAL A 34 -16.34 -1.59 -2.89
N SER A 35 -16.09 -2.86 -3.22
CA SER A 35 -16.93 -4.00 -2.81
C SER A 35 -16.99 -4.13 -1.28
N PHE A 36 -15.86 -4.01 -0.60
CA PHE A 36 -15.78 -4.04 0.86
C PHE A 36 -16.52 -2.87 1.50
N LEU A 37 -16.32 -1.64 1.00
CA LEU A 37 -16.99 -0.44 1.51
C LEU A 37 -18.52 -0.49 1.31
N LYS A 38 -19.00 -1.02 0.17
CA LYS A 38 -20.43 -1.24 -0.05
C LYS A 38 -21.01 -2.21 0.96
N CYS A 39 -20.35 -3.35 1.19
CA CYS A 39 -20.77 -4.32 2.20
C CYS A 39 -20.88 -3.69 3.60
N LYS A 40 -19.87 -2.89 4.01
CA LYS A 40 -19.88 -2.18 5.30
C LYS A 40 -20.96 -1.11 5.41
N LYS A 41 -21.35 -0.51 4.30
CA LYS A 41 -22.46 0.46 4.25
C LYS A 41 -23.81 -0.23 4.39
N ASP A 42 -23.96 -1.43 3.84
CA ASP A 42 -25.20 -2.20 3.86
C ASP A 42 -25.45 -2.86 5.23
N ASP A 43 -24.40 -3.37 5.88
CA ASP A 43 -24.48 -4.00 7.20
C ASP A 43 -23.23 -3.67 8.06
N PRO A 44 -23.39 -3.06 9.25
CA PRO A 44 -22.27 -2.75 10.13
C PRO A 44 -21.65 -3.99 10.81
N ASN A 45 -22.29 -5.17 10.76
CA ASN A 45 -21.76 -6.38 11.36
C ASN A 45 -20.40 -6.76 10.75
N PRO A 46 -19.32 -6.85 11.56
CA PRO A 46 -17.99 -7.14 11.05
C PRO A 46 -17.86 -8.50 10.37
N GLU A 47 -18.63 -9.51 10.77
CA GLU A 47 -18.54 -10.88 10.23
C GLU A 47 -19.04 -10.98 8.79
N LYS A 48 -20.04 -10.18 8.42
CA LYS A 48 -20.70 -10.24 7.10
C LYS A 48 -19.79 -9.88 5.94
N CYS A 49 -18.75 -9.09 6.21
CA CYS A 49 -17.84 -8.59 5.18
C CYS A 49 -16.43 -9.21 5.24
N LEU A 50 -16.22 -10.27 6.05
CA LEU A 50 -14.90 -10.89 6.22
C LEU A 50 -14.30 -11.40 4.91
N GLU A 51 -15.09 -12.05 4.06
CA GLU A 51 -14.58 -12.57 2.78
C GLU A 51 -14.14 -11.43 1.84
N LYS A 52 -14.89 -10.32 1.79
CA LYS A 52 -14.50 -9.12 1.03
C LYS A 52 -13.27 -8.45 1.63
N GLY A 53 -13.15 -8.44 2.96
CA GLY A 53 -11.96 -7.97 3.65
C GLY A 53 -10.72 -8.79 3.30
N ARG A 54 -10.85 -10.12 3.25
CA ARG A 54 -9.79 -11.04 2.80
C ARG A 54 -9.36 -10.75 1.37
N GLN A 55 -10.30 -10.48 0.47
CA GLN A 55 -10.02 -10.12 -0.93
C GLN A 55 -9.23 -8.80 -1.03
N VAL A 56 -9.64 -7.77 -0.27
CA VAL A 56 -8.88 -6.50 -0.18
C VAL A 56 -7.46 -6.75 0.30
N THR A 57 -7.30 -7.45 1.43
CA THR A 57 -6.00 -7.74 2.01
C THR A 57 -5.12 -8.51 1.02
N GLN A 58 -5.65 -9.55 0.38
CA GLN A 58 -4.91 -10.34 -0.60
C GLN A 58 -4.45 -9.50 -1.81
N CYS A 59 -5.31 -8.62 -2.34
CA CYS A 59 -4.94 -7.72 -3.42
C CYS A 59 -3.80 -6.78 -2.99
N VAL A 60 -3.93 -6.16 -1.82
CA VAL A 60 -2.92 -5.21 -1.31
C VAL A 60 -1.59 -5.90 -1.05
N PHE A 61 -1.56 -7.08 -0.42
CA PHE A 61 -0.32 -7.83 -0.18
C PHE A 61 0.37 -8.22 -1.49
N SER A 62 -0.39 -8.68 -2.49
CA SER A 62 0.17 -9.00 -3.81
C SER A 62 0.77 -7.76 -4.46
N LEU A 63 0.07 -6.62 -4.40
CA LEU A 63 0.57 -5.36 -4.92
C LEU A 63 1.85 -4.89 -4.21
N LEU A 64 1.91 -4.97 -2.88
CA LEU A 64 3.10 -4.56 -2.13
C LEU A 64 4.32 -5.43 -2.49
N LYS A 65 4.09 -6.73 -2.71
CA LYS A 65 5.14 -7.66 -3.19
C LYS A 65 5.64 -7.25 -4.57
N ASP A 66 4.72 -6.96 -5.51
CA ASP A 66 5.06 -6.53 -6.86
C ASP A 66 5.84 -5.20 -6.86
N LEU A 67 5.42 -4.22 -6.05
CA LEU A 67 6.09 -2.93 -5.92
C LEU A 67 7.50 -3.08 -5.34
N HIS A 68 7.65 -3.92 -4.30
CA HIS A 68 8.95 -4.17 -3.71
C HIS A 68 9.89 -4.91 -4.66
N GLN A 69 9.40 -5.83 -5.49
CA GLN A 69 10.25 -6.55 -6.44
C GLN A 69 10.70 -5.70 -7.63
N ASN A 70 9.86 -4.79 -8.11
CA ASN A 70 10.15 -4.02 -9.32
C ASN A 70 10.81 -2.66 -9.02
N CYS A 71 10.52 -2.06 -7.88
CA CYS A 71 10.94 -0.70 -7.51
C CYS A 71 11.47 -0.63 -6.07
N THR A 72 12.18 -1.67 -5.64
CA THR A 72 12.67 -1.86 -4.26
C THR A 72 13.29 -0.60 -3.67
N LYS A 73 14.29 -0.06 -4.38
CA LYS A 73 15.11 1.05 -3.89
C LYS A 73 14.29 2.32 -3.68
N GLU A 74 13.48 2.67 -4.66
CA GLU A 74 12.65 3.88 -4.62
C GLU A 74 11.51 3.72 -3.61
N MET A 75 10.92 2.53 -3.50
CA MET A 75 9.89 2.21 -2.51
C MET A 75 10.43 2.32 -1.09
N ASP A 76 11.59 1.72 -0.80
CA ASP A 76 12.24 1.81 0.51
C ASP A 76 12.63 3.24 0.87
N ALA A 77 13.15 4.01 -0.09
CA ALA A 77 13.48 5.41 0.12
C ALA A 77 12.23 6.24 0.47
N TYR A 78 11.14 6.03 -0.26
CA TYR A 78 9.90 6.76 -0.03
C TYR A 78 9.23 6.35 1.28
N ALA A 79 9.09 5.05 1.54
CA ALA A 79 8.56 4.54 2.81
C ALA A 79 9.43 4.97 4.00
N GLY A 80 10.76 5.02 3.83
CA GLY A 80 11.67 5.55 4.84
C GLY A 80 11.45 7.02 5.14
N CYS A 81 11.22 7.85 4.11
CA CYS A 81 10.86 9.26 4.30
C CYS A 81 9.50 9.41 5.00
N MET A 82 8.50 8.65 4.57
CA MET A 82 7.16 8.66 5.16
C MET A 82 7.21 8.25 6.63
N TYR A 83 8.00 7.22 6.98
CA TYR A 83 8.22 6.82 8.36
C TYR A 83 8.86 7.95 9.20
N TYR A 84 9.89 8.61 8.67
CA TYR A 84 10.57 9.69 9.38
C TYR A 84 9.68 10.92 9.61
N ASN A 85 8.83 11.24 8.63
CA ASN A 85 7.97 12.42 8.65
C ASN A 85 6.51 12.11 9.07
N THR A 86 6.26 10.94 9.66
CA THR A 86 4.91 10.54 10.14
C THR A 86 3.82 10.68 9.06
N ASP A 87 4.10 10.13 7.89
CA ASP A 87 3.19 10.09 6.73
C ASP A 87 2.86 11.48 6.11
N GLU A 88 3.67 12.51 6.37
CA GLU A 88 3.50 13.84 5.75
C GLU A 88 4.05 13.90 4.32
N PHE A 89 3.16 13.87 3.34
CA PHE A 89 3.51 13.83 1.91
C PHE A 89 4.34 15.03 1.45
N GLU A 90 4.08 16.24 1.96
CA GLU A 90 4.78 17.43 1.49
C GLU A 90 6.28 17.41 1.79
N LEU A 91 6.68 16.64 2.81
CA LEU A 91 8.08 16.50 3.20
C LEU A 91 8.83 15.42 2.38
N CYS A 92 8.12 14.63 1.58
CA CYS A 92 8.65 13.48 0.85
C CYS A 92 8.41 13.52 -0.67
N ARG A 93 8.13 14.72 -1.23
CA ARG A 93 7.81 14.89 -2.66
C ARG A 93 8.92 14.45 -3.61
N LYS A 94 10.19 14.55 -3.18
CA LYS A 94 11.34 14.14 -3.98
C LYS A 94 11.39 12.62 -4.14
N GLU A 95 11.24 11.89 -3.03
CA GLU A 95 11.21 10.44 -2.99
C GLU A 95 9.96 9.91 -3.71
N GLN A 96 8.82 10.58 -3.53
CA GLN A 96 7.60 10.30 -4.27
C GLN A 96 7.81 10.37 -5.79
N GLN A 97 8.41 11.45 -6.30
CA GLN A 97 8.67 11.60 -7.73
C GLN A 97 9.60 10.52 -8.28
N ALA A 98 10.62 10.12 -7.50
CA ALA A 98 11.51 9.02 -7.87
C ALA A 98 10.74 7.69 -7.94
N PHE A 99 9.91 7.42 -6.93
CA PHE A 99 9.08 6.23 -6.88
C PHE A 99 8.05 6.17 -8.02
N GLU A 100 7.32 7.24 -8.28
CA GLU A 100 6.32 7.30 -9.37
C GLU A 100 6.98 7.20 -10.77
N LYS A 101 8.24 7.62 -10.90
CA LYS A 101 9.00 7.45 -12.14
C LYS A 101 9.45 6.00 -12.35
N ALA A 102 9.88 5.32 -11.29
CA ALA A 102 10.30 3.92 -11.35
C ALA A 102 9.09 2.98 -11.49
N CYS A 103 8.01 3.28 -10.78
CA CYS A 103 6.77 2.54 -10.72
C CYS A 103 5.60 3.45 -11.14
N PRO A 104 5.32 3.58 -12.44
CA PRO A 104 4.19 4.38 -12.91
C PRO A 104 2.84 3.76 -12.54
N LEU A 105 1.84 4.63 -12.34
CA LEU A 105 0.45 4.26 -12.08
C LEU A 105 -0.22 3.79 -13.38
N ASN A 106 0.09 2.58 -13.83
CA ASN A 106 -0.60 1.95 -14.96
C ASN A 106 -1.91 1.30 -14.52
#